data_AF-A0AAU8FKY3-F1
#
_entry.id   AF-A0AAU8FKY3-F1
#
_cell.length_a   1.000
_cell.length_b   1.000
_cell.length_c   1.000
_cell.angle_alpha   90.00
_cell.angle_beta   90.00
_cell.angle_gamma   90.00
#
_symmetry.space_group_name_H-M   'P 1'
#
loop_
_entity.id
_entity.type
_entity.pdbx_description
1 polymer ?
#
loop_
_entity_poly.entity_id
_entity_poly.type
_entity_poly.pdbx_seq_one_letter_code
_entity_poly.pdbx_strand_id
1 'polypeptide(L)' 'MYTKTITPETTSVTIELPENFVGEHVRVIAVIERKEKPRKAKSLEEIRKRYSKFPEADLSKFKFDRDEANDFD' A
#
# COMPACT_ATOMS: atom_id res chain seq x y z
N MET A 1 2.00 -8.90 -21.85
CA MET A 1 1.43 -9.67 -20.72
C MET A 1 0.01 -9.18 -20.50
N TYR A 2 -0.99 -10.05 -20.61
CA TYR A 2 -2.39 -9.71 -20.39
C TYR A 2 -2.80 -10.20 -19.00
N THR A 3 -3.33 -9.32 -18.16
CA THR A 3 -3.72 -9.64 -16.78
C THR A 3 -5.14 -9.12 -16.55
N LYS A 4 -6.05 -10.03 -16.20
CA LYS A 4 -7.44 -9.73 -15.88
C LYS A 4 -7.73 -10.22 -14.46
N THR A 5 -8.03 -9.29 -13.55
CA THR A 5 -8.41 -9.62 -12.18
C THR A 5 -9.90 -9.88 -12.13
N ILE A 6 -10.29 -11.10 -11.76
CA ILE A 6 -11.68 -11.51 -11.57
C ILE A 6 -11.81 -11.96 -10.13
N THR A 7 -12.78 -11.40 -9.40
CA THR A 7 -13.14 -11.90 -8.08
C THR A 7 -14.28 -12.91 -8.24
N PRO A 8 -14.04 -14.22 -8.09
CA PRO A 8 -15.10 -15.22 -8.21
C PRO A 8 -16.12 -15.05 -7.07
N GLU A 9 -17.39 -14.88 -7.42
CA GLU A 9 -18.52 -14.95 -6.47
C GLU A 9 -19.12 -16.36 -6.39
N THR A 10 -18.79 -17.20 -7.36
CA THR A 10 -19.26 -18.57 -7.52
C THR A 10 -18.07 -19.54 -7.64
N THR A 11 -18.35 -20.84 -7.57
CA THR A 11 -17.34 -21.91 -7.65
C THR A 11 -16.73 -22.09 -9.04
N SER A 12 -17.31 -21.47 -10.08
CA SER A 12 -16.85 -21.55 -11.46
C SER A 12 -16.75 -20.16 -12.09
N VAL A 13 -15.68 -19.93 -12.87
CA VAL A 13 -15.46 -18.70 -13.63
C VAL A 13 -15.16 -19.06 -15.08
N THR A 14 -15.92 -18.48 -16.00
CA THR A 14 -15.66 -18.56 -17.44
C THR A 14 -14.81 -17.36 -17.86
N ILE A 15 -13.67 -17.62 -18.50
CA ILE A 15 -12.76 -16.57 -18.98
C ILE A 15 -12.78 -16.59 -20.51
N GLU A 16 -13.21 -15.49 -21.11
CA GLU A 16 -13.09 -15.29 -22.55
C GLU A 16 -11.66 -14.85 -22.89
N LEU A 17 -11.01 -15.62 -23.75
CA LEU A 17 -9.69 -15.29 -24.28
C LEU A 17 -9.84 -14.36 -25.49
N PRO A 18 -9.03 -13.30 -25.59
CA PRO A 18 -9.06 -12.42 -26.75
C PRO A 18 -8.54 -13.13 -28.01
N GLU A 19 -9.00 -12.68 -29.18
CA GLU A 19 -8.78 -13.37 -30.47
C GLU A 19 -7.31 -13.61 -30.80
N ASN A 20 -6.43 -12.74 -30.32
CA ASN A 20 -4.98 -12.84 -30.52
C ASN A 20 -4.31 -13.99 -29.75
N PHE A 21 -5.06 -14.77 -28.96
CA PHE A 21 -4.55 -15.92 -28.20
C PHE A 21 -4.98 -17.26 -28.84
N VAL A 22 -5.75 -17.22 -29.93
CA VAL A 22 -6.22 -18.41 -30.64
C VAL A 22 -5.05 -19.09 -31.36
N GLY A 23 -4.82 -20.36 -31.07
CA GLY A 23 -3.72 -21.15 -31.64
C GLY A 23 -2.42 -21.12 -30.81
N GLU A 24 -2.39 -20.35 -29.73
CA GLU A 24 -1.22 -20.18 -28.88
C GLU A 24 -1.32 -21.00 -27.58
N HIS A 25 -0.16 -21.31 -26.98
CA HIS A 25 -0.12 -21.95 -25.66
C HIS A 25 -0.33 -20.93 -24.55
N VAL A 26 -1.50 -20.98 -23.91
CA VAL A 26 -1.89 -20.04 -22.84
C VAL A 26 -1.72 -20.68 -21.46
N ARG A 27 -1.03 -19.96 -20.56
CA ARG A 27 -0.92 -20.32 -19.14
C ARG A 27 -1.86 -19.45 -18.30
N VAL A 28 -2.74 -20.08 -17.53
CA VAL A 28 -3.62 -19.42 -16.56
C VAL A 28 -3.01 -19.55 -15.16
N ILE A 29 -2.89 -18.43 -14.44
CA ILE A 29 -2.34 -18.37 -13.08
C ILE A 29 -3.41 -17.76 -12.17
N ALA A 30 -3.79 -18.49 -11.13
CA ALA A 30 -4.69 -18.00 -10.08
C ALA A 30 -3.88 -17.73 -8.81
N VAL A 31 -4.06 -16.55 -8.23
CA VAL A 31 -3.39 -16.13 -6.98
C VAL A 31 -4.46 -15.62 -6.02
N ILE A 32 -4.39 -16.06 -4.76
CA ILE A 32 -5.24 -15.53 -3.69
C ILE A 32 -4.64 -14.19 -3.25
N GLU A 33 -5.22 -13.08 -3.71
CA GLU A 33 -4.82 -11.77 -3.24
C GLU A 33 -5.36 -11.51 -1.83
N ARG A 34 -4.48 -11.09 -0.92
CA ARG A 34 -4.90 -10.58 0.38
C ARG A 34 -5.56 -9.23 0.11
N LYS A 35 -6.86 -9.10 0.42
CA LYS A 35 -7.53 -7.79 0.41
C LYS A 35 -6.65 -6.81 1.18
N GLU A 36 -6.14 -5.80 0.49
CA GLU A 36 -5.55 -4.67 1.18
C GLU A 36 -6.63 -4.10 2.08
N LYS A 37 -6.46 -4.28 3.40
CA LYS A 37 -7.37 -3.64 4.34
C LYS A 37 -7.24 -2.15 4.04
N PRO A 38 -8.35 -1.43 3.74
CA PRO A 38 -8.27 0.00 3.59
C PRO A 38 -7.54 0.52 4.83
N ARG A 39 -6.43 1.23 4.64
CA ARG A 39 -5.73 1.88 5.74
C ARG A 39 -6.75 2.81 6.36
N LYS A 40 -7.39 2.39 7.46
CA LYS A 40 -8.26 3.27 8.22
C LYS A 40 -7.44 4.51 8.51
N ALA A 41 -7.95 5.67 8.13
CA ALA A 41 -7.40 6.93 8.59
C ALA A 41 -7.37 6.85 10.11
N LYS A 42 -6.18 6.81 10.69
CA LYS A 42 -6.02 6.61 12.12
C LYS A 42 -6.53 7.86 12.81
N SER A 43 -7.40 7.70 13.80
CA SER A 43 -7.81 8.83 14.64
C SER A 43 -6.58 9.46 15.30
N LEU A 44 -6.61 10.77 15.57
CA LEU A 44 -5.58 11.45 16.36
C LEU A 44 -5.32 10.75 17.70
N GLU A 45 -6.36 10.16 18.30
CA GLU A 45 -6.25 9.39 19.54
C GLU A 45 -5.45 8.09 19.36
N GLU A 46 -5.63 7.40 18.24
CA GLU A 46 -4.88 6.18 17.92
C GLU A 46 -3.40 6.48 17.64
N ILE A 47 -3.14 7.65 17.03
CA ILE A 47 -1.78 8.16 16.82
C ILE A 47 -1.16 8.46 18.17
N ARG A 48 -1.80 9.27 19.02
CA ARG A 48 -1.32 9.60 20.37
C ARG A 48 -1.03 8.34 21.19
N LYS A 49 -1.95 7.37 21.23
CA LYS A 49 -1.75 6.11 21.96
C LYS A 49 -0.60 5.26 21.41
N ARG A 50 -0.32 5.32 20.11
CA ARG A 50 0.84 4.63 19.53
C ARG A 50 2.15 5.31 19.95
N TYR A 51 2.18 6.64 19.89
CA TYR A 51 3.41 7.40 20.10
C TYR A 51 3.70 7.69 21.57
N SER A 52 2.71 7.59 22.47
CA SER A 52 2.89 7.73 23.92
C SER A 52 3.78 6.67 24.57
N LYS A 53 4.14 5.61 23.83
CA LYS A 53 5.09 4.58 24.30
C LYS A 53 6.54 5.00 24.16
N PHE A 54 6.82 6.03 23.36
CA PHE A 54 8.15 6.54 23.16
C PHE A 54 8.38 7.73 24.09
N PRO A 55 9.59 7.89 24.64
CA PRO A 55 9.92 9.08 25.41
C PRO A 55 9.76 10.32 24.53
N GLU A 56 9.06 11.33 25.03
CA GLU A 56 8.96 12.61 24.36
C GLU A 56 10.35 13.25 24.34
N ALA A 57 10.79 13.70 23.16
CA ALA A 57 12.04 14.43 23.05
C ALA A 57 11.87 15.79 23.74
N ASP A 58 12.72 16.08 24.72
CA ASP A 58 12.78 17.41 25.32
C ASP A 58 13.43 18.39 24.33
N LEU A 59 12.57 19.12 23.61
CA LEU A 59 12.98 20.15 22.66
C LEU A 59 13.15 21.52 23.32
N SER A 60 13.07 21.63 24.65
CA SER A 60 13.18 22.93 25.35
C SER A 60 14.54 23.61 25.13
N LYS A 61 15.58 22.82 24.85
CA LYS A 61 16.93 23.30 24.50
C LYS A 61 17.19 23.38 23.00
N PHE A 62 16.25 22.89 22.18
CA PHE A 62 16.37 22.95 20.73
C PHE A 62 16.06 24.38 20.28
N LYS A 63 17.10 25.08 19.81
CA LYS A 63 16.93 26.33 19.07
C LYS A 63 17.10 26.00 17.61
N PHE A 64 16.05 26.19 16.83
CA PHE A 64 16.15 26.12 15.39
C PHE A 64 17.01 27.30 14.92
N ASP A 65 18.22 27.02 14.45
CA ASP A 65 19.07 28.00 13.81
C ASP A 65 18.80 28.00 12.31
N ARG A 66 18.22 29.11 11.83
CA ARG A 66 17.86 29.25 10.42
C ARG A 66 19.10 29.38 9.54
N ASP A 67 20.19 29.91 10.08
CA ASP A 67 21.41 30.14 9.33
C ASP A 67 22.19 28.82 9.16
N GLU A 68 22.19 27.94 10.17
CA GLU A 68 22.69 26.55 10.06
C GLU A 68 21.92 25.72 9.02
N ALA A 69 20.59 25.90 8.97
CA ALA A 69 19.74 25.13 8.04
C ALA A 69 19.81 25.61 6.58
N ASN A 70 20.34 26.82 6.34
CA ASN A 70 20.50 27.41 5.00
C ASN A 70 21.98 27.58 4.63
N ASP A 71 22.89 26.80 5.22
CA ASP A 71 24.28 26.78 4.79
C ASP A 71 24.36 26.17 3.37
N PHE A 72 24.41 27.04 2.36
CA PHE A 72 24.53 26.72 0.93
C PHE A 72 25.98 26.89 0.45
N ASP A 73 26.94 26.38 1.21
CA ASP A 73 28.34 26.27 0.78
C ASP A 73 28.51 25.17 -0.28
#